data_AF-A0A820LGK9-F1
#
_entry.id   AF-A0A820LGK9-F1
#
_cell.length_a   1.000
_cell.length_b   1.000
_cell.length_c   1.000
_cell.angle_alpha   90.00
_cell.angle_beta   90.00
_cell.angle_gamma   90.00
#
_symmetry.space_group_name_H-M   'P 1'
#
loop_
_entity.id
_entity.type
_entity.pdbx_description
1 polymer ?
#
loop_
_entity_poly.entity_id
_entity_poly.type
_entity_poly.pdbx_seq_one_letter_code
_entity_poly.pdbx_strand_id
1 'polypeptide(L)'
;KYLQNKFEHAGFEQIIFTIHPRGLPNEIPGKCSNSNYGLRMAVNQMNIINDDDMKNILVTTCDADSKFPSNYIAALTWKYLEEKQPALTTIYQSPLFYNWKLDSLSFVTRVTGLLRSLLMLGALIPFNINTMSIFSFSLSLAKKGNFIHPGYQMDDIICLIRWMGVTQQRLRISMIPVPVVSGPTSGETIEIEIMEWARQARRWTIGAAEVFHYFIIKAKHIPKIAAFSWGFVFIIYYGVLLCSAGL
;
A
#
# COMPACT_ATOMS: atom_id res chain seq x y z
N LYS A 1 -4.10 -26.56 1.57
CA LYS A 1 -3.89 -27.68 2.52
C LYS A 1 -2.69 -27.44 3.44
N TYR A 2 -1.43 -27.40 2.98
CA TYR A 2 -0.29 -27.18 3.89
C TYR A 2 -0.39 -25.90 4.75
N LEU A 3 -0.67 -24.74 4.14
CA LEU A 3 -0.78 -23.48 4.89
C LEU A 3 -1.97 -23.47 5.87
N GLN A 4 -3.08 -24.14 5.51
CA GLN A 4 -4.23 -24.26 6.41
C GLN A 4 -3.84 -25.01 7.68
N ASN A 5 -3.20 -26.18 7.53
CA ASN A 5 -2.76 -26.98 8.67
C ASN A 5 -1.69 -26.26 9.49
N LYS A 6 -0.76 -25.55 8.84
CA LYS A 6 0.32 -24.84 9.54
C LYS A 6 -0.18 -23.72 10.45
N PHE A 7 -1.28 -23.06 10.09
CA PHE A 7 -1.81 -21.91 10.83
C PHE A 7 -3.12 -22.19 11.57
N GLU A 8 -3.55 -23.45 11.66
CA GLU A 8 -4.80 -23.85 12.32
C GLU A 8 -4.90 -23.36 13.78
N HIS A 9 -3.78 -23.31 14.50
CA HIS A 9 -3.72 -22.86 15.90
C HIS A 9 -3.02 -21.51 16.08
N ALA A 10 -2.94 -20.70 15.03
CA ALA A 10 -2.24 -19.41 15.06
C ALA A 10 -3.04 -18.27 15.75
N GLY A 11 -4.26 -18.55 16.23
CA GLY A 11 -5.08 -17.59 16.97
C GLY A 11 -5.85 -16.59 16.09
N PHE A 12 -5.98 -16.86 14.79
CA PHE A 12 -6.86 -16.10 13.90
C PHE A 12 -8.28 -16.68 13.97
N GLU A 13 -9.29 -15.80 13.98
CA GLU A 13 -10.71 -16.20 13.89
C GLU A 13 -10.98 -17.00 12.60
N GLN A 14 -10.44 -16.52 11.48
CA GLN A 14 -10.54 -17.19 10.19
C GLN A 14 -9.29 -16.92 9.35
N ILE A 15 -8.85 -17.93 8.60
CA ILE A 15 -7.78 -17.81 7.61
C ILE A 15 -8.33 -18.21 6.24
N ILE A 16 -8.30 -17.25 5.31
CA ILE A 16 -8.88 -17.40 3.97
C ILE A 16 -7.75 -17.50 2.95
N PHE A 17 -7.72 -18.59 2.20
CA PHE A 17 -6.79 -18.80 1.09
C PHE A 17 -7.53 -18.68 -0.22
N THR A 18 -6.97 -17.91 -1.15
CA THR A 18 -7.55 -17.70 -2.49
C THR A 18 -6.49 -17.94 -3.55
N ILE A 19 -6.95 -18.40 -4.72
CA ILE A 19 -6.14 -18.51 -5.92
C ILE A 19 -6.86 -17.71 -6.99
N HIS A 20 -6.20 -16.68 -7.49
CA HIS A 20 -6.73 -15.87 -8.57
C HIS A 20 -6.84 -16.69 -9.87
N PRO A 21 -8.00 -16.69 -10.56
CA PRO A 21 -8.16 -17.41 -11.82
C PRO A 21 -7.47 -16.69 -12.98
N ARG A 22 -6.73 -17.42 -13.80
CA ARG A 22 -5.98 -16.84 -14.92
C ARG A 22 -6.91 -16.33 -16.03
N GLY A 23 -6.56 -15.18 -16.61
CA GLY A 23 -7.18 -14.68 -17.85
C GLY A 23 -8.51 -13.95 -17.68
N LEU A 24 -8.80 -13.43 -16.48
CA LEU A 24 -9.98 -12.57 -16.29
C LEU A 24 -9.88 -11.29 -17.14
N PRO A 25 -11.00 -10.82 -17.72
CA PRO A 25 -11.00 -9.63 -18.56
C PRO A 25 -10.69 -8.37 -17.75
N ASN A 26 -9.92 -7.46 -18.34
CA ASN A 26 -9.51 -6.17 -17.75
C ASN A 26 -8.65 -6.28 -16.48
N GLU A 27 -8.00 -7.42 -16.25
CA GLU A 27 -7.07 -7.64 -15.15
C GLU A 27 -5.67 -7.96 -15.69
N ILE A 28 -4.64 -7.43 -15.02
CA ILE A 28 -3.24 -7.76 -15.35
C ILE A 28 -2.70 -8.80 -14.36
N PRO A 29 -1.78 -9.69 -14.77
CA PRO A 29 -1.11 -10.58 -13.82
C PRO A 29 -0.30 -9.78 -12.80
N GLY A 30 -0.53 -10.00 -11.50
CA GLY A 30 0.26 -9.35 -10.46
C GLY A 30 -0.45 -9.21 -9.12
N LYS A 31 0.20 -8.47 -8.21
CA LYS A 31 -0.29 -8.20 -6.85
C LYS A 31 -1.69 -7.58 -6.87
N CYS A 32 -1.93 -6.61 -7.75
CA CYS A 32 -3.20 -5.87 -7.79
C CYS A 32 -4.42 -6.77 -8.03
N SER A 33 -4.36 -7.67 -9.00
CA SER A 33 -5.42 -8.64 -9.31
C SER A 33 -5.58 -9.67 -8.20
N ASN A 34 -4.47 -10.19 -7.67
CA ASN A 34 -4.50 -11.13 -6.54
C ASN A 34 -5.15 -10.51 -5.30
N SER A 35 -4.75 -9.30 -4.93
CA SER A 35 -5.29 -8.58 -3.77
C SER A 35 -6.76 -8.20 -3.96
N ASN A 36 -7.14 -7.72 -5.15
CA ASN A 36 -8.55 -7.41 -5.46
C ASN A 36 -9.44 -8.65 -5.34
N TYR A 37 -9.04 -9.76 -5.96
CA TYR A 37 -9.79 -11.01 -5.90
C TYR A 37 -9.85 -11.58 -4.48
N GLY A 38 -8.69 -11.62 -3.81
CA GLY A 38 -8.58 -12.11 -2.43
C GLY A 38 -9.47 -11.34 -1.46
N LEU A 39 -9.46 -10.00 -1.54
CA LEU A 39 -10.30 -9.16 -0.68
C LEU A 39 -11.80 -9.37 -0.96
N ARG A 40 -12.21 -9.48 -2.24
CA ARG A 40 -13.61 -9.74 -2.60
C ARG A 40 -14.09 -11.10 -2.11
N MET A 41 -13.24 -12.12 -2.24
CA MET A 41 -13.54 -13.46 -1.73
C MET A 41 -13.62 -13.49 -0.21
N ALA A 42 -12.70 -12.80 0.47
CA ALA A 42 -12.75 -12.68 1.93
C ALA A 42 -14.04 -12.02 2.41
N VAL A 43 -14.44 -10.91 1.79
CA VAL A 43 -15.69 -10.20 2.12
C VAL A 43 -16.93 -11.06 1.86
N ASN A 44 -16.93 -11.79 0.75
CA ASN A 44 -18.03 -12.71 0.42
C ASN A 44 -18.13 -13.86 1.44
N GLN A 45 -17.00 -14.47 1.82
CA GLN A 45 -16.99 -15.59 2.77
C GLN A 45 -17.32 -15.17 4.20
N MET A 46 -16.91 -13.97 4.62
CA MET A 46 -17.26 -13.41 5.93
C MET A 46 -18.71 -12.90 5.99
N ASN A 47 -19.46 -12.97 4.87
CA ASN A 47 -20.86 -12.53 4.76
C ASN A 47 -21.08 -11.09 5.25
N ILE A 48 -20.15 -10.19 4.94
CA ILE A 48 -20.22 -8.79 5.37
C ILE A 48 -21.15 -8.04 4.41
N ILE A 49 -22.38 -7.78 4.87
CA ILE A 49 -23.45 -7.21 4.01
C ILE A 49 -23.78 -5.76 4.38
N ASN A 50 -23.67 -5.38 5.66
CA ASN A 50 -24.11 -4.05 6.11
C ASN A 50 -22.96 -3.02 6.09
N ASP A 51 -23.29 -1.76 5.82
CA ASP A 51 -22.31 -0.67 5.72
C ASP A 51 -21.71 -0.25 7.08
N ASP A 52 -22.41 -0.46 8.19
CA ASP A 52 -21.97 -0.08 9.54
C ASP A 52 -20.89 -1.02 10.08
N ASP A 53 -20.98 -2.32 9.80
CA ASP A 53 -19.98 -3.33 10.07
C ASP A 53 -18.71 -3.02 9.27
N MET A 54 -18.86 -2.67 7.99
CA MET A 54 -17.73 -2.33 7.13
C MET A 54 -16.93 -1.12 7.63
N LYS A 55 -17.57 -0.18 8.36
CA LYS A 55 -16.87 0.96 8.96
C LYS A 55 -15.96 0.49 10.10
N ASN A 56 -16.26 -0.61 10.77
CA ASN A 56 -15.48 -1.10 11.90
C ASN A 56 -14.47 -2.19 11.49
N ILE A 57 -14.39 -2.52 10.20
CA ILE A 57 -13.44 -3.50 9.66
C ILE A 57 -12.31 -2.76 8.96
N LEU A 58 -11.08 -3.00 9.42
CA LEU A 58 -9.88 -2.48 8.79
C LEU A 58 -9.24 -3.55 7.93
N VAL A 59 -8.81 -3.14 6.74
CA VAL A 59 -8.08 -3.96 5.78
C VAL A 59 -6.66 -3.44 5.72
N THR A 60 -5.68 -4.29 6.00
CA THR A 60 -4.25 -3.98 5.88
C THR A 60 -3.68 -4.74 4.70
N THR A 61 -3.08 -4.04 3.74
CA THR A 61 -2.25 -4.67 2.70
C THR A 61 -0.86 -4.93 3.26
N CYS A 62 -0.20 -6.00 2.82
CA CYS A 62 1.21 -6.23 3.13
C CYS A 62 1.87 -7.11 2.09
N ASP A 63 3.20 -6.99 1.99
CA ASP A 63 4.02 -7.88 1.19
C ASP A 63 4.53 -9.05 2.06
N ALA A 64 4.84 -10.19 1.44
CA ALA A 64 5.24 -11.40 2.15
C ALA A 64 6.54 -11.27 2.97
N ASP A 65 7.34 -10.26 2.66
CA ASP A 65 8.60 -9.87 3.31
C ASP A 65 8.40 -8.79 4.38
N SER A 66 7.19 -8.64 4.92
CA SER A 66 6.85 -7.67 5.97
C SER A 66 6.80 -8.30 7.36
N LYS A 67 7.42 -7.65 8.34
CA LYS A 67 7.41 -8.01 9.77
C LYS A 67 6.73 -6.94 10.58
N PHE A 68 5.59 -7.30 11.13
CA PHE A 68 4.81 -6.44 12.02
C PHE A 68 5.33 -6.54 13.47
N PRO A 69 5.45 -5.41 14.19
CA PRO A 69 5.68 -5.43 15.62
C PRO A 69 4.44 -5.98 16.34
N SER A 70 4.63 -6.57 17.52
CA SER A 70 3.55 -7.21 18.29
C SER A 70 2.40 -6.27 18.65
N ASN A 71 2.69 -4.97 18.79
CA ASN A 71 1.72 -3.93 19.11
C ASN A 71 1.09 -3.26 17.86
N TYR A 72 1.34 -3.75 16.64
CA TYR A 72 0.84 -3.12 15.41
C TYR A 72 -0.67 -2.97 15.38
N ILE A 73 -1.40 -4.05 15.64
CA ILE A 73 -2.86 -4.06 15.60
C ILE A 73 -3.40 -3.08 16.66
N ALA A 74 -2.86 -3.11 17.88
CA ALA A 74 -3.26 -2.18 18.94
C ALA A 74 -3.02 -0.70 18.57
N ALA A 75 -1.86 -0.39 17.98
CA ALA A 75 -1.54 0.97 17.53
C ALA A 75 -2.45 1.45 16.38
N LEU A 76 -2.77 0.55 15.43
CA LEU A 76 -3.72 0.82 14.36
C LEU A 76 -5.13 1.08 14.91
N THR A 77 -5.63 0.22 15.80
CA THR A 77 -6.93 0.38 16.43
C THR A 77 -7.02 1.68 17.21
N TRP A 78 -6.01 2.01 18.00
CA TRP A 78 -5.95 3.30 18.72
C TRP A 78 -6.01 4.49 17.76
N LYS A 79 -5.22 4.48 16.69
CA LYS A 79 -5.25 5.55 15.66
C LYS A 79 -6.57 5.63 14.92
N TYR A 80 -7.25 4.52 14.71
CA TYR A 80 -8.57 4.51 14.10
C TYR A 80 -9.61 5.20 14.99
N LEU A 81 -9.63 4.85 16.28
CA LEU A 81 -10.60 5.38 17.25
C LEU A 81 -10.37 6.85 17.62
N GLU A 82 -9.13 7.34 17.53
CA GLU A 82 -8.78 8.75 17.76
C GLU A 82 -9.34 9.68 16.66
N GLU A 83 -9.55 9.16 15.47
CA GLU A 83 -9.89 9.95 14.30
C GLU A 83 -11.39 10.22 14.17
N LYS A 84 -11.77 11.39 13.64
CA LYS A 84 -13.17 11.75 13.41
C LYS A 84 -13.65 11.24 12.05
N GLN A 85 -14.68 10.39 12.05
CA GLN A 85 -15.25 9.79 10.83
C GLN A 85 -14.17 9.16 9.92
N PRO A 86 -13.32 8.27 10.46
CA PRO A 86 -12.12 7.80 9.77
C PRO A 86 -12.41 6.96 8.53
N ALA A 87 -13.54 6.25 8.54
CA ALA A 87 -13.86 5.21 7.57
C ALA A 87 -13.70 5.67 6.11
N LEU A 88 -14.09 6.90 5.77
CA LEU A 88 -14.06 7.39 4.38
C LEU A 88 -13.05 8.52 4.14
N THR A 89 -12.26 8.87 5.16
CA THR A 89 -11.44 10.10 5.14
C THR A 89 -9.96 9.81 5.32
N THR A 90 -9.62 8.66 5.90
CA THR A 90 -8.28 8.39 6.42
C THR A 90 -7.76 7.04 5.96
N ILE A 91 -6.48 7.01 5.63
CA ILE A 91 -5.67 5.81 5.42
C ILE A 91 -4.57 5.82 6.46
N TYR A 92 -4.19 4.65 6.96
CA TYR A 92 -3.21 4.50 8.03
C TYR A 92 -1.96 3.84 7.48
N GLN A 93 -0.81 4.47 7.64
CA GLN A 93 0.46 3.92 7.17
C GLN A 93 1.50 3.95 8.27
N SER A 94 2.17 2.82 8.44
CA SER A 94 3.34 2.71 9.29
C SER A 94 4.57 3.25 8.57
N PRO A 95 5.54 3.84 9.28
CA PRO A 95 6.91 3.94 8.78
C PRO A 95 7.42 2.57 8.30
N LEU A 96 8.02 2.53 7.11
CA LEU A 96 8.56 1.30 6.52
C LEU A 96 10.08 1.30 6.64
N PHE A 97 10.61 0.30 7.33
CA PHE A 97 12.04 0.15 7.58
C PHE A 97 12.56 -1.01 6.75
N TYR A 98 13.40 -0.72 5.76
CA TYR A 98 13.94 -1.73 4.83
C TYR A 98 15.23 -2.34 5.39
N ASN A 99 15.15 -2.92 6.59
CA ASN A 99 16.31 -3.36 7.37
C ASN A 99 16.19 -4.78 7.92
N TRP A 100 15.33 -5.62 7.33
CA TRP A 100 15.33 -7.05 7.67
C TRP A 100 16.71 -7.65 7.35
N LYS A 101 17.40 -8.21 8.37
CA LYS A 101 18.73 -8.84 8.24
C LYS A 101 19.78 -7.88 7.65
N LEU A 102 19.69 -6.60 8.02
CA LEU A 102 20.56 -5.54 7.49
C LEU A 102 22.06 -5.87 7.59
N ASP A 103 22.45 -6.57 8.65
CA ASP A 103 23.82 -7.00 8.96
C ASP A 103 24.39 -8.03 7.97
N SER A 104 23.55 -8.78 7.26
CA SER A 104 23.98 -9.77 6.27
C SER A 104 23.99 -9.24 4.83
N LEU A 105 23.60 -7.98 4.60
CA LEU A 105 23.44 -7.41 3.26
C LEU A 105 24.65 -6.60 2.83
N SER A 106 24.81 -6.36 1.52
CA SER A 106 25.87 -5.49 1.01
C SER A 106 25.74 -4.05 1.49
N PHE A 107 26.85 -3.31 1.47
CA PHE A 107 26.89 -1.90 1.84
C PHE A 107 25.86 -1.08 1.02
N VAL A 108 25.74 -1.34 -0.28
CA VAL A 108 24.81 -0.65 -1.18
C VAL A 108 23.37 -0.85 -0.72
N THR A 109 22.94 -2.09 -0.50
CA THR A 109 21.58 -2.43 -0.05
C THR A 109 21.25 -1.78 1.29
N ARG A 110 22.23 -1.70 2.20
CA ARG A 110 22.03 -1.03 3.50
C ARG A 110 21.77 0.47 3.33
N VAL A 111 22.59 1.14 2.53
CA VAL A 111 22.45 2.59 2.29
C VAL A 111 21.10 2.88 1.63
N THR A 112 20.71 2.12 0.61
CA THR A 112 19.41 2.33 -0.06
C THR A 112 18.23 2.06 0.87
N GLY A 113 18.32 1.04 1.74
CA GLY A 113 17.29 0.75 2.72
C GLY A 113 17.12 1.86 3.77
N LEU A 114 18.23 2.40 4.27
CA LEU A 114 18.21 3.53 5.21
C LEU A 114 17.66 4.81 4.57
N LEU A 115 18.13 5.17 3.37
CA LEU A 115 17.65 6.34 2.63
C LEU A 115 16.14 6.26 2.37
N ARG A 116 15.64 5.06 2.02
CA ARG A 116 14.22 4.86 1.77
C ARG A 116 13.38 5.01 3.03
N SER A 117 13.88 4.50 4.16
CA SER A 117 13.22 4.63 5.47
C SER A 117 13.16 6.11 5.89
N LEU A 118 14.24 6.87 5.63
CA LEU A 118 14.29 8.32 5.84
C LEU A 118 13.30 9.07 4.94
N LEU A 119 13.23 8.74 3.65
CA LEU A 119 12.29 9.37 2.71
C LEU A 119 10.82 9.10 3.09
N MET A 120 10.53 7.89 3.59
CA MET A 120 9.21 7.52 4.08
C MET A 120 8.79 8.37 5.28
N LEU A 121 9.66 8.47 6.29
CA LEU A 121 9.41 9.21 7.52
C LEU A 121 9.44 10.72 7.34
N GLY A 122 10.37 11.23 6.53
CA GLY A 122 10.64 12.67 6.39
C GLY A 122 9.79 13.35 5.33
N ALA A 123 9.29 12.61 4.32
CA ALA A 123 8.53 13.20 3.21
C ALA A 123 7.20 12.50 2.96
N LEU A 124 7.21 11.19 2.71
CA LEU A 124 6.03 10.51 2.14
C LEU A 124 4.80 10.57 3.06
N ILE A 125 4.99 10.29 4.34
CA ILE A 125 3.93 10.37 5.35
C ILE A 125 3.64 11.83 5.75
N PRO A 126 4.62 12.67 6.15
CA PRO A 126 4.34 14.04 6.61
C PRO A 126 3.71 14.94 5.55
N PHE A 127 4.13 14.81 4.28
CA PHE A 127 3.56 15.59 3.18
C PHE A 127 2.29 14.97 2.59
N ASN A 128 1.78 13.89 3.21
CA ASN A 128 0.58 13.19 2.77
C ASN A 128 0.65 12.89 1.26
N ILE A 129 1.75 12.29 0.80
CA ILE A 129 2.04 12.12 -0.63
C ILE A 129 1.22 10.95 -1.17
N ASN A 130 1.66 9.74 -0.82
CA ASN A 130 1.17 8.48 -1.37
C ASN A 130 1.29 7.36 -0.34
N THR A 131 0.37 6.41 -0.43
CA THR A 131 0.50 5.15 0.29
C THR A 131 1.55 4.27 -0.38
N MET A 132 2.18 3.37 0.38
CA MET A 132 3.19 2.46 -0.15
C MET A 132 3.14 1.12 0.55
N SER A 133 3.01 0.03 -0.22
CA SER A 133 3.15 -1.38 0.20
C SER A 133 2.23 -1.84 1.34
N ILE A 134 2.41 -1.28 2.54
CA ILE A 134 1.71 -1.61 3.79
C ILE A 134 0.92 -0.41 4.28
N PHE A 135 -0.37 -0.43 4.03
CA PHE A 135 -1.29 0.58 4.49
C PHE A 135 -2.62 -0.06 4.87
N SER A 136 -3.33 0.59 5.78
CA SER A 136 -4.60 0.12 6.31
C SER A 136 -5.71 1.12 6.02
N PHE A 137 -6.89 0.63 5.68
CA PHE A 137 -8.06 1.43 5.33
C PHE A 137 -9.33 0.71 5.78
N SER A 138 -10.44 1.43 5.90
CA SER A 138 -11.71 0.77 6.22
C SER A 138 -12.23 -0.06 5.05
N LEU A 139 -12.95 -1.13 5.36
CA LEU A 139 -13.63 -1.92 4.34
C LEU A 139 -14.69 -1.08 3.60
N SER A 140 -15.33 -0.11 4.28
CA SER A 140 -16.24 0.85 3.62
C SER A 140 -15.55 1.65 2.51
N LEU A 141 -14.30 2.10 2.74
CA LEU A 141 -13.53 2.82 1.72
C LEU A 141 -13.22 1.92 0.53
N ALA A 142 -12.81 0.68 0.81
CA ALA A 142 -12.57 -0.33 -0.21
C ALA A 142 -13.83 -0.54 -1.06
N LYS A 143 -14.98 -0.81 -0.42
CA LYS A 143 -16.25 -1.05 -1.08
C LYS A 143 -16.69 0.15 -1.93
N LYS A 144 -16.66 1.36 -1.36
CA LYS A 144 -17.01 2.61 -2.06
C LYS A 144 -16.11 2.85 -3.27
N GLY A 145 -14.83 2.48 -3.14
CA GLY A 145 -13.87 2.50 -4.24
C GLY A 145 -14.03 1.42 -5.28
N ASN A 146 -14.88 0.41 -5.07
CA ASN A 146 -14.89 -0.84 -5.85
C ASN A 146 -13.58 -1.67 -5.71
N PHE A 147 -13.13 -1.83 -4.46
CA PHE A 147 -12.00 -2.63 -3.97
C PHE A 147 -10.61 -2.12 -4.39
N ILE A 148 -9.72 -3.01 -4.84
CA ILE A 148 -8.41 -2.67 -5.41
C ILE A 148 -8.53 -2.70 -6.93
N HIS A 149 -7.82 -1.84 -7.66
CA HIS A 149 -7.91 -1.82 -9.12
C HIS A 149 -7.03 -2.93 -9.72
N PRO A 150 -7.58 -3.94 -10.43
CA PRO A 150 -6.79 -5.09 -10.92
C PRO A 150 -6.01 -4.81 -12.21
N GLY A 151 -6.21 -3.64 -12.83
CA GLY A 151 -5.55 -3.25 -14.09
C GLY A 151 -4.30 -2.37 -13.99
N TYR A 152 -3.81 -2.05 -12.78
CA TYR A 152 -2.62 -1.19 -12.61
C TYR A 152 -1.62 -1.80 -11.64
N GLN A 153 -0.32 -1.66 -11.92
CA GLN A 153 0.71 -2.28 -11.10
C GLN A 153 0.92 -1.56 -9.77
N MET A 154 0.86 -0.23 -9.75
CA MET A 154 1.02 0.61 -8.56
C MET A 154 -0.33 0.80 -7.85
N ASP A 155 -0.88 -0.30 -7.36
CA ASP A 155 -2.25 -0.41 -6.87
C ASP A 155 -2.55 0.47 -5.66
N ASP A 156 -1.56 0.69 -4.79
CA ASP A 156 -1.63 1.56 -3.63
C ASP A 156 -2.00 3.01 -3.99
N ILE A 157 -1.25 3.64 -4.89
CA ILE A 157 -1.48 5.03 -5.31
C ILE A 157 -2.74 5.15 -6.15
N ILE A 158 -3.01 4.16 -7.01
CA ILE A 158 -4.23 4.13 -7.82
C ILE A 158 -5.47 4.04 -6.94
N CYS A 159 -5.43 3.23 -5.86
CA CYS A 159 -6.49 3.20 -4.86
C CYS A 159 -6.70 4.58 -4.23
N LEU A 160 -5.62 5.24 -3.81
CA LEU A 160 -5.71 6.60 -3.24
C LEU A 160 -6.40 7.59 -4.19
N ILE A 161 -5.97 7.66 -5.46
CA ILE A 161 -6.57 8.55 -6.47
C ILE A 161 -8.05 8.21 -6.70
N ARG A 162 -8.35 6.93 -6.87
CA ARG A 162 -9.72 6.45 -7.10
C ARG A 162 -10.62 6.77 -5.91
N TRP A 163 -10.12 6.56 -4.69
CA TRP A 163 -10.85 6.82 -3.47
C TRP A 163 -11.13 8.30 -3.27
N MET A 164 -10.19 9.20 -3.55
CA MET A 164 -10.47 10.64 -3.54
C MET A 164 -11.62 11.02 -4.50
N GLY A 165 -11.70 10.36 -5.66
CA GLY A 165 -12.78 10.54 -6.62
C GLY A 165 -14.12 10.06 -6.10
N VAL A 166 -14.21 8.90 -5.45
CA VAL A 166 -15.51 8.39 -4.95
C VAL A 166 -15.93 9.03 -3.62
N THR A 167 -14.99 9.44 -2.77
CA THR A 167 -15.28 10.12 -1.50
C THR A 167 -15.49 11.62 -1.67
N GLN A 168 -15.14 12.18 -2.84
CA GLN A 168 -15.23 13.61 -3.11
C GLN A 168 -14.43 14.45 -2.10
N GLN A 169 -13.25 13.97 -1.70
CA GLN A 169 -12.35 14.68 -0.81
C GLN A 169 -10.90 14.21 -0.92
N ARG A 170 -9.97 15.00 -0.40
CA ARG A 170 -8.59 14.55 -0.18
C ARG A 170 -8.59 13.54 0.97
N LEU A 171 -7.96 12.39 0.77
CA LEU A 171 -7.71 11.44 1.85
C LEU A 171 -6.45 11.83 2.62
N ARG A 172 -6.50 11.66 3.94
CA ARG A 172 -5.36 11.89 4.82
C ARG A 172 -4.64 10.57 5.10
N ILE A 173 -3.33 10.57 4.95
CA ILE A 173 -2.46 9.50 5.40
C ILE A 173 -2.06 9.80 6.85
N SER A 174 -2.59 9.01 7.78
CA SER A 174 -2.27 9.09 9.20
C SER A 174 -1.17 8.09 9.54
N MET A 175 -0.16 8.54 10.29
CA MET A 175 0.94 7.68 10.69
C MET A 175 0.51 6.74 11.81
N ILE A 176 0.74 5.44 11.63
CA ILE A 176 0.72 4.47 12.72
C ILE A 176 2.07 4.60 13.44
N PRO A 177 2.12 4.90 14.75
CA PRO A 177 3.35 5.25 15.46
C PRO A 177 4.21 4.04 15.82
N VAL A 178 4.23 3.01 14.99
CA VAL A 178 5.08 1.83 15.14
C VAL A 178 5.68 1.51 13.78
N PRO A 179 6.98 1.21 13.66
CA PRO A 179 7.59 0.88 12.38
C PRO A 179 7.32 -0.59 12.00
N VAL A 180 7.12 -0.83 10.71
CA VAL A 180 7.06 -2.17 10.12
C VAL A 180 8.36 -2.41 9.36
N VAL A 181 8.95 -3.58 9.58
CA VAL A 181 10.23 -3.96 8.97
C VAL A 181 9.96 -4.74 7.69
N SER A 182 10.52 -4.29 6.57
CA SER A 182 10.42 -4.96 5.27
C SER A 182 11.77 -5.51 4.83
N GLY A 183 11.72 -6.57 4.03
CA GLY A 183 12.85 -7.04 3.24
C GLY A 183 13.32 -5.95 2.29
N PRO A 184 14.62 -5.60 2.27
CA PRO A 184 15.16 -4.80 1.18
C PRO A 184 15.25 -5.65 -0.09
N THR A 185 15.22 -5.01 -1.26
CA THR A 185 15.54 -5.66 -2.52
C THR A 185 16.97 -6.16 -2.46
N SER A 186 17.15 -7.48 -2.51
CA SER A 186 18.44 -8.15 -2.36
C SER A 186 18.55 -9.37 -3.28
N GLY A 187 19.76 -9.91 -3.38
CA GLY A 187 20.14 -11.04 -4.22
C GLY A 187 21.22 -11.86 -3.54
N GLU A 188 21.50 -13.05 -4.07
CA GLU A 188 22.50 -13.96 -3.50
C GLU A 188 23.94 -13.44 -3.64
N THR A 189 24.18 -12.62 -4.66
CA THR A 189 25.45 -11.93 -4.93
C THR A 189 25.19 -10.45 -5.19
N ILE A 190 26.23 -9.61 -5.04
CA ILE A 190 26.15 -8.16 -5.29
C ILE A 190 25.68 -7.85 -6.72
N GLU A 191 26.09 -8.65 -7.71
CA GLU A 191 25.66 -8.47 -9.10
C GLU A 191 24.15 -8.70 -9.25
N ILE A 192 23.62 -9.74 -8.61
CA ILE A 192 22.20 -10.03 -8.58
C ILE A 192 21.46 -8.94 -7.81
N GLU A 193 22.00 -8.46 -6.68
CA GLU A 193 21.41 -7.33 -5.93
C GLU A 193 21.24 -6.09 -6.82
N ILE A 194 22.29 -5.69 -7.55
CA ILE A 194 22.24 -4.53 -8.45
C ILE A 194 21.21 -4.76 -9.57
N MET A 195 21.17 -5.97 -10.14
CA MET A 195 20.21 -6.32 -11.17
C MET A 195 18.75 -6.29 -10.65
N GLU A 196 18.49 -6.83 -9.47
CA GLU A 196 17.17 -6.78 -8.83
C GLU A 196 16.76 -5.35 -8.48
N TRP A 197 17.70 -4.54 -8.01
CA TRP A 197 17.46 -3.12 -7.76
C TRP A 197 17.12 -2.37 -9.05
N ALA A 198 17.85 -2.61 -10.14
CA ALA A 198 17.56 -2.02 -11.45
C ALA A 198 16.17 -2.45 -11.97
N ARG A 199 15.80 -3.73 -11.81
CA ARG A 199 14.46 -4.24 -12.13
C ARG A 199 13.38 -3.55 -11.29
N GLN A 200 13.64 -3.36 -10.00
CA GLN A 200 12.73 -2.68 -9.08
C GLN A 200 12.53 -1.21 -9.47
N ALA A 201 13.63 -0.48 -9.73
CA ALA A 201 13.60 0.92 -10.17
C ALA A 201 12.80 1.07 -11.47
N ARG A 202 13.08 0.23 -12.47
CA ARG A 202 12.34 0.23 -13.74
C ARG A 202 10.83 0.03 -13.54
N ARG A 203 10.43 -0.91 -12.68
CA ARG A 203 9.02 -1.14 -12.34
C ARG A 203 8.36 0.09 -11.71
N TRP A 204 9.05 0.80 -10.84
CA TRP A 204 8.54 2.03 -10.23
C TRP A 204 8.46 3.19 -11.21
N THR A 205 9.42 3.35 -12.12
CA THR A 205 9.36 4.39 -13.15
C THR A 205 8.17 4.19 -14.07
N ILE A 206 7.94 2.95 -14.53
CA ILE A 206 6.77 2.60 -15.34
C ILE A 206 5.48 2.85 -14.54
N GLY A 207 5.42 2.38 -13.30
CA GLY A 207 4.25 2.58 -12.42
C GLY A 207 3.97 4.06 -12.12
N ALA A 208 4.99 4.90 -11.95
CA ALA A 208 4.83 6.34 -11.76
C ALA A 208 4.22 7.02 -13.00
N ALA A 209 4.63 6.60 -14.21
CA ALA A 209 4.04 7.07 -15.45
C ALA A 209 2.57 6.63 -15.59
N GLU A 210 2.24 5.38 -15.24
CA GLU A 210 0.85 4.88 -15.19
C GLU A 210 -0.02 5.68 -14.23
N VAL A 211 0.49 5.95 -13.03
CA VAL A 211 -0.18 6.75 -12.00
C VAL A 211 -0.44 8.18 -12.49
N PHE A 212 0.56 8.82 -13.10
CA PHE A 212 0.41 10.15 -13.66
C PHE A 212 -0.68 10.17 -14.75
N HIS A 213 -0.63 9.22 -15.69
CA HIS A 213 -1.64 9.11 -16.75
C HIS A 213 -3.05 8.89 -16.18
N TYR A 214 -3.19 7.97 -15.22
CA TYR A 214 -4.45 7.70 -14.54
C TYR A 214 -4.99 8.94 -13.83
N PHE A 215 -4.13 9.68 -13.11
CA PHE A 215 -4.50 10.92 -12.45
C PHE A 215 -5.02 11.95 -13.46
N ILE A 216 -4.32 12.20 -14.56
CA ILE A 216 -4.74 13.18 -15.57
C ILE A 216 -6.15 12.84 -16.12
N ILE A 217 -6.42 11.57 -16.41
CA ILE A 217 -7.73 11.14 -16.93
C ILE A 217 -8.82 11.27 -15.86
N LYS A 218 -8.52 10.94 -14.60
CA LYS A 218 -9.51 10.84 -13.52
C LYS A 218 -9.66 12.11 -12.70
N ALA A 219 -8.75 13.08 -12.82
CA ALA A 219 -8.74 14.33 -12.05
C ALA A 219 -10.07 15.09 -12.12
N LYS A 220 -10.78 15.02 -13.26
CA LYS A 220 -12.10 15.65 -13.43
C LYS A 220 -13.19 15.11 -12.48
N HIS A 221 -13.01 13.92 -11.92
CA HIS A 221 -13.93 13.31 -10.95
C HIS A 221 -13.51 13.56 -9.50
N ILE A 222 -12.41 14.27 -9.27
CA ILE A 222 -11.89 14.61 -7.94
C ILE A 222 -12.17 16.10 -7.71
N PRO A 223 -12.53 16.54 -6.48
CA PRO A 223 -12.69 17.96 -6.20
C PRO A 223 -11.43 18.74 -6.57
N LYS A 224 -11.60 19.91 -7.20
CA LYS A 224 -10.49 20.70 -7.77
C LYS A 224 -9.36 20.95 -6.78
N ILE A 225 -9.69 21.32 -5.53
CA ILE A 225 -8.71 21.59 -4.47
C ILE A 225 -7.95 20.31 -4.09
N ALA A 226 -8.65 19.18 -3.96
CA ALA A 226 -8.03 17.90 -3.63
C ALA A 226 -7.13 17.40 -4.77
N ALA A 227 -7.59 17.53 -6.01
CA ALA A 227 -6.82 17.17 -7.21
C ALA A 227 -5.56 18.04 -7.34
N PHE A 228 -5.70 19.37 -7.20
CA PHE A 228 -4.57 20.29 -7.23
C PHE A 228 -3.57 20.00 -6.11
N SER A 229 -4.04 19.85 -4.87
CA SER A 229 -3.20 19.55 -3.71
C SER A 229 -2.42 18.26 -3.91
N TRP A 230 -3.07 17.16 -4.30
CA TRP A 230 -2.37 15.89 -4.53
C TRP A 230 -1.44 15.97 -5.74
N GLY A 231 -1.88 16.55 -6.86
CA GLY A 231 -1.08 16.67 -8.07
C GLY A 231 0.19 17.52 -7.88
N PHE A 232 0.08 18.62 -7.13
CA PHE A 232 1.22 19.46 -6.78
C PHE A 232 2.26 18.70 -5.94
N VAL A 233 1.80 17.98 -4.90
CA VAL A 233 2.67 17.16 -4.05
C VAL A 233 3.28 15.99 -4.84
N PHE A 234 2.51 15.36 -5.73
CA PHE A 234 3.00 14.30 -6.62
C PHE A 234 4.13 14.79 -7.53
N ILE A 235 3.95 15.97 -8.15
CA ILE A 235 4.98 16.57 -9.02
C ILE A 235 6.23 16.96 -8.23
N ILE A 236 6.08 17.53 -7.03
CA ILE A 236 7.24 17.84 -6.17
C ILE A 236 8.00 16.56 -5.83
N TYR A 237 7.28 15.49 -5.45
CA TYR A 237 7.94 14.25 -5.04
C TYR A 237 8.63 13.54 -6.21
N TYR A 238 7.90 13.25 -7.30
CA TYR A 238 8.44 12.49 -8.43
C TYR A 238 9.29 13.35 -9.37
N GLY A 239 8.92 14.61 -9.58
CA GLY A 239 9.60 15.50 -10.52
C GLY A 239 10.78 16.27 -9.91
N VAL A 240 10.75 16.57 -8.61
CA VAL A 240 11.82 17.31 -7.92
C VAL A 240 12.60 16.37 -7.00
N LEU A 241 12.00 15.83 -5.95
CA LEU A 241 12.77 15.10 -4.92
C LEU A 241 13.45 13.83 -5.45
N LEU A 242 12.71 12.96 -6.16
CA LEU A 242 13.27 11.72 -6.71
C LEU A 242 14.30 12.00 -7.82
N CYS A 243 13.94 12.83 -8.81
CA CYS A 243 14.87 13.20 -9.88
C CYS A 243 16.13 13.92 -9.38
N SER A 244 16.03 14.78 -8.36
CA SER A 244 17.19 15.50 -7.79
C SER A 244 18.05 14.63 -6.89
N ALA A 245 17.48 13.56 -6.32
CA ALA A 245 18.21 12.62 -5.47
C ALA A 245 19.05 11.60 -6.25
N GLY A 246 19.00 11.60 -7.59
CA GLY A 246 19.74 10.67 -8.44
C GLY A 246 19.36 9.19 -8.24
N LEU A 247 18.12 8.94 -7.77
CA LEU A 247 17.53 7.62 -7.55
C LEU A 247 16.58 7.23 -8.68
#